data_AF-A0A951TWZ6-F1
#
_entry.id   AF-A0A951TWZ6-F1
#
_cell.length_a   1.000
_cell.length_b   1.000
_cell.length_c   1.000
_cell.angle_alpha   90.00
_cell.angle_beta   90.00
_cell.angle_gamma   90.00
#
_symmetry.space_group_name_H-M   'P 1'
#
loop_
_entity.id
_entity.type
_entity.pdbx_description
1 polymer ?
#
loop_
_entity_poly.entity_id
_entity_poly.type
_entity_poly.pdbx_seq_one_letter_code
_entity_poly.pdbx_strand_id
1 'polypeptide(L)'
;MSRKLVNRLADIFPNSSHVQFHQMAEETDTEIWEFAKANDFCIVTQDADFAERSRLYGSPPKVVWLRCGNAPSQQVEDLIQAGAKAIQELLDNRNLHCLELQ
;
A
#
# COMPACT_ATOMS: atom_id res chain seq x y z
N MET A 1 -7.57 7.28 -2.04
CA MET A 1 -6.17 7.71 -2.27
C MET A 1 -6.03 8.26 -3.70
N SER A 2 -5.06 9.13 -4.01
CA SER A 2 -4.97 9.78 -5.34
C SER A 2 -4.13 8.96 -6.32
N ARG A 3 -4.68 8.65 -7.51
CA ARG A 3 -3.93 7.97 -8.60
C ARG A 3 -2.69 8.73 -9.08
N LYS A 4 -2.62 10.04 -8.82
CA LYS A 4 -1.44 10.86 -9.20
C LYS A 4 -0.19 10.50 -8.38
N LEU A 5 -0.36 9.83 -7.23
CA LEU A 5 0.77 9.38 -6.40
C LEU A 5 1.67 8.38 -7.13
N VAL A 6 1.11 7.57 -8.04
CA VAL A 6 1.90 6.62 -8.85
C VAL A 6 3.02 7.35 -9.60
N ASN A 7 2.69 8.43 -10.30
CA ASN A 7 3.68 9.19 -11.05
C ASN A 7 4.65 9.97 -10.14
N ARG A 8 4.20 10.42 -8.97
CA ARG A 8 5.00 11.19 -8.01
C ARG A 8 6.02 10.32 -7.27
N LEU A 9 5.70 9.05 -7.08
CA LEU A 9 6.54 8.09 -6.39
C LEU A 9 7.38 7.24 -7.36
N ALA A 10 7.28 7.46 -8.67
CA ALA A 10 7.93 6.61 -9.68
C ALA A 10 9.46 6.53 -9.55
N ASP A 11 10.10 7.58 -9.01
CA ASP A 11 11.55 7.58 -8.79
C ASP A 11 12.00 6.58 -7.71
N ILE A 12 11.11 6.25 -6.76
CA ILE A 12 11.40 5.35 -5.63
C ILE A 12 10.68 4.01 -5.82
N PHE A 13 9.45 4.04 -6.33
CA PHE A 13 8.57 2.88 -6.53
C PHE A 13 8.06 2.86 -7.99
N PRO A 14 8.95 2.56 -8.97
CA PRO A 14 8.64 2.65 -10.41
C PRO A 14 7.55 1.66 -10.86
N ASN A 15 7.34 0.58 -10.11
CA ASN A 15 6.34 -0.44 -10.39
C ASN A 15 5.05 -0.25 -9.58
N SER A 16 4.89 0.88 -8.88
CA SER A 16 3.65 1.19 -8.18
C SER A 16 2.49 1.39 -9.17
N SER A 17 1.28 1.06 -8.74
CA SER A 17 0.07 1.26 -9.53
C SER A 17 -1.09 1.68 -8.63
N HIS A 18 -2.24 1.98 -9.23
CA HIS A 18 -3.46 2.33 -8.55
C HIS A 18 -4.58 1.40 -9.01
N VAL A 19 -5.50 1.03 -8.10
CA VAL A 19 -6.63 0.12 -8.38
C VAL A 19 -7.40 0.49 -9.65
N GLN A 20 -7.56 1.80 -9.92
CA GLN A 20 -8.22 2.31 -11.13
C GLN A 20 -7.55 1.88 -12.44
N PHE A 21 -6.23 1.70 -12.47
CA PHE A 21 -5.51 1.26 -13.66
C PHE A 21 -5.65 -0.25 -13.90
N HIS A 22 -6.17 -0.99 -12.92
CA HIS A 22 -6.43 -2.43 -13.00
C HIS A 22 -7.91 -2.78 -13.04
N GLN A 23 -8.80 -1.80 -13.29
CA GLN A 23 -10.25 -1.97 -13.22
C GLN A 23 -10.76 -2.40 -11.83
N MET A 24 -9.96 -2.23 -10.78
CA MET A 24 -10.28 -2.63 -9.40
C MET A 24 -10.88 -1.47 -8.56
N ALA A 25 -11.30 -0.36 -9.20
CA ALA A 25 -11.74 0.83 -8.47
C ALA A 25 -13.11 0.69 -7.80
N GLU A 26 -13.94 -0.22 -8.29
CA GLU A 26 -15.30 -0.49 -7.78
C GLU A 26 -15.41 -1.88 -7.11
N GLU A 27 -14.30 -2.61 -7.06
CA GLU A 27 -14.22 -3.95 -6.49
C GLU A 27 -14.16 -3.88 -4.97
N THR A 28 -14.53 -4.98 -4.31
CA THR A 28 -14.47 -5.09 -2.85
C THR A 28 -13.03 -5.20 -2.34
N ASP A 29 -12.83 -4.92 -1.05
CA ASP A 29 -11.52 -5.10 -0.41
C ASP A 29 -11.00 -6.54 -0.51
N THR A 30 -11.91 -7.52 -0.61
CA THR A 30 -11.52 -8.92 -0.82
C THR A 30 -11.02 -9.19 -2.22
N GLU A 31 -11.67 -8.65 -3.24
CA GLU A 31 -11.21 -8.73 -4.63
C GLU A 31 -9.88 -8.00 -4.81
N ILE A 32 -9.74 -6.80 -4.23
CA ILE A 32 -8.47 -6.04 -4.23
C ILE A 32 -7.36 -6.84 -3.53
N TRP A 33 -7.66 -7.48 -2.39
CA TRP A 33 -6.69 -8.30 -1.67
C TRP A 33 -6.21 -9.49 -2.50
N GLU A 34 -7.13 -10.26 -3.07
CA GLU A 34 -6.77 -11.42 -3.89
C GLU A 34 -6.05 -11.00 -5.18
N PHE A 35 -6.45 -9.88 -5.78
CA PHE A 35 -5.73 -9.29 -6.92
C PHE A 35 -4.28 -8.95 -6.55
N ALA A 36 -4.08 -8.22 -5.45
CA ALA A 36 -2.74 -7.83 -5.01
C ALA A 36 -1.87 -9.06 -4.69
N LYS A 37 -2.45 -10.05 -4.02
CA LYS A 37 -1.80 -11.33 -3.73
C LYS A 37 -1.39 -12.09 -4.99
N ALA A 38 -2.28 -12.20 -5.98
CA ALA A 38 -2.03 -12.93 -7.21
C ALA A 38 -0.98 -12.27 -8.10
N ASN A 39 -0.79 -10.95 -7.98
CA ASN A 39 0.11 -10.14 -8.80
C ASN A 39 1.36 -9.66 -8.04
N ASP A 40 1.63 -10.22 -6.86
CA ASP A 40 2.79 -9.88 -6.02
C ASP A 40 2.89 -8.37 -5.66
N PHE A 41 1.74 -7.74 -5.42
CA PHE A 41 1.68 -6.35 -4.96
C PHE A 41 1.73 -6.26 -3.43
N CYS A 42 2.34 -5.17 -2.97
CA CYS A 42 2.13 -4.63 -1.63
C CYS A 42 1.01 -3.58 -1.68
N ILE A 43 0.05 -3.66 -0.77
CA ILE A 43 -1.06 -2.71 -0.68
C ILE A 43 -0.63 -1.51 0.16
N VAL A 44 -0.82 -0.29 -0.35
CA VAL A 44 -0.65 0.95 0.41
C VAL A 44 -2.02 1.59 0.60
N THR A 45 -2.46 1.78 1.85
CA THR A 45 -3.83 2.22 2.14
C THR A 45 -3.91 3.04 3.43
N GLN A 46 -4.97 3.85 3.56
CA GLN A 46 -5.37 4.47 4.83
C GLN A 46 -6.46 3.67 5.56
N ASP A 47 -7.07 2.71 4.86
CA ASP A 47 -8.14 1.88 5.39
C ASP A 47 -7.57 0.86 6.40
N ALA A 48 -8.19 0.82 7.59
CA ALA A 48 -7.77 -0.06 8.66
C ALA A 48 -8.03 -1.53 8.34
N ASP A 49 -9.03 -1.83 7.51
CA ASP A 49 -9.50 -3.20 7.26
C ASP A 49 -8.41 -4.06 6.62
N PHE A 50 -7.59 -3.50 5.72
CA PHE A 50 -6.43 -4.20 5.15
C PHE A 50 -5.34 -4.47 6.19
N ALA A 51 -5.08 -3.51 7.09
CA ALA A 51 -4.08 -3.67 8.14
C ALA A 51 -4.52 -4.73 9.17
N GLU A 52 -5.80 -4.72 9.54
CA GLU A 52 -6.41 -5.74 10.40
C GLU A 52 -6.39 -7.12 9.74
N ARG A 53 -6.74 -7.19 8.45
CA ARG A 53 -6.66 -8.43 7.66
C ARG A 53 -5.23 -8.97 7.61
N SER A 54 -4.22 -8.11 7.40
CA SER A 54 -2.80 -8.50 7.43
C SER A 54 -2.36 -8.98 8.81
N ARG A 55 -2.84 -8.35 9.90
CA ARG A 55 -2.57 -8.83 11.27
C ARG A 55 -3.18 -10.21 11.54
N LEU A 56 -4.35 -10.50 10.98
CA LEU A 56 -5.06 -11.76 11.21
C LEU A 56 -4.52 -12.92 10.35
N TYR A 57 -4.22 -12.66 9.08
CA TYR A 57 -3.89 -13.70 8.10
C TYR A 57 -2.43 -13.66 7.60
N GLY A 58 -1.67 -12.62 7.95
CA GLY A 58 -0.31 -12.41 7.45
C GLY A 58 -0.29 -11.96 5.99
N SER A 59 0.85 -12.19 5.34
CA SER A 59 1.08 -11.93 3.91
C SER A 59 1.25 -13.25 3.14
N PRO A 60 0.98 -13.30 1.82
CA PRO A 60 0.68 -12.19 0.90
C PRO A 60 -0.79 -11.73 0.84
N PRO A 61 -1.05 -10.45 0.44
CA PRO A 61 -0.08 -9.39 0.15
C PRO A 61 0.46 -8.73 1.43
N LYS A 62 1.58 -8.00 1.31
CA LYS A 62 2.06 -7.11 2.39
C LYS A 62 1.23 -5.82 2.40
N VAL A 63 1.16 -5.17 3.55
CA VAL A 63 0.35 -3.94 3.73
C VAL A 63 1.20 -2.82 4.34
N VAL A 64 1.13 -1.64 3.73
CA VAL A 64 1.58 -0.37 4.32
C VAL A 64 0.34 0.45 4.67
N TRP A 65 0.14 0.67 5.96
CA TRP A 65 -0.97 1.43 6.50
C TRP A 65 -0.55 2.85 6.84
N LEU A 66 -1.15 3.83 6.16
CA LEU A 66 -0.85 5.25 6.32
C LEU A 66 -1.82 5.88 7.32
N ARG A 67 -1.28 6.43 8.42
CA ARG A 67 -2.02 7.05 9.53
C ARG A 67 -2.02 8.57 9.43
N CYS A 68 -2.27 9.11 8.24
CA CYS A 68 -2.27 10.56 7.98
C CYS A 68 -3.68 11.19 7.88
N GLY A 69 -4.75 10.40 7.98
CA GLY A 69 -6.14 10.88 7.78
C GLY A 69 -6.36 11.49 6.40
N ASN A 70 -7.35 12.39 6.29
CA ASN A 70 -7.63 13.14 5.05
C ASN A 70 -6.55 14.20 4.78
N ALA A 71 -5.34 13.74 4.48
CA ALA A 71 -4.19 14.55 4.15
C ALA A 71 -4.15 14.86 2.64
N PRO A 72 -3.63 16.03 2.24
CA PRO A 72 -3.34 16.31 0.84
C PRO A 72 -2.39 15.27 0.24
N SER A 73 -2.49 15.03 -1.07
CA SER A 73 -1.62 14.04 -1.74
C SER A 73 -0.13 14.33 -1.54
N GLN A 74 0.27 15.60 -1.37
CA GLN A 74 1.66 15.94 -1.09
C GLN A 74 2.14 15.37 0.25
N GLN A 75 1.34 15.48 1.31
CA GLN A 75 1.71 14.95 2.61
C GLN A 75 1.75 13.41 2.62
N VAL A 76 0.85 12.76 1.86
CA VAL A 76 0.87 11.31 1.65
C VAL A 76 2.15 10.88 0.93
N GLU A 77 2.55 11.62 -0.10
CA GLU A 77 3.79 11.41 -0.83
C GLU A 77 5.00 11.57 0.09
N ASP A 78 5.10 12.68 0.82
CA ASP A 78 6.21 12.96 1.75
C ASP A 78 6.33 11.86 2.82
N LEU A 79 5.20 11.37 3.35
CA LEU A 79 5.17 10.27 4.32
C LEU A 79 5.71 8.96 3.71
N ILE A 80 5.29 8.61 2.49
CA ILE A 80 5.77 7.41 1.80
C ILE A 80 7.26 7.54 1.48
N GLN A 81 7.72 8.71 1.04
CA GLN A 81 9.14 8.99 0.74
C GLN A 81 9.99 8.87 2.01
N ALA A 82 9.55 9.48 3.12
CA ALA A 82 10.24 9.38 4.41
C ALA A 82 10.28 7.93 4.93
N GLY A 83 9.22 7.16 4.67
CA GLY A 83 9.10 5.75 5.04
C GLY A 83 9.78 4.76 4.09
N ALA A 84 10.41 5.20 2.99
CA ALA A 84 10.86 4.31 1.91
C ALA A 84 11.78 3.17 2.38
N LYS A 85 12.69 3.45 3.32
CA LYS A 85 13.57 2.42 3.89
C LYS A 85 12.80 1.36 4.70
N ALA A 86 11.82 1.79 5.49
CA ALA A 86 10.98 0.88 6.27
C ALA A 86 10.06 0.06 5.35
N ILE A 87 9.55 0.65 4.27
CA ILE A 87 8.80 -0.06 3.24
C ILE A 87 9.70 -1.14 2.59
N GLN A 88 10.96 -0.81 2.24
CA GLN A 88 11.88 -1.80 1.69
C GLN A 88 12.15 -2.95 2.67
N GLU A 89 12.36 -2.64 3.95
CA GLU A 89 12.52 -3.67 4.99
C GLU A 89 11.27 -4.55 5.13
N LEU A 90 10.07 -3.96 5.06
CA LEU A 90 8.82 -4.71 5.00
C LEU A 90 8.86 -5.67 3.80
N LEU A 91 9.22 -5.22 2.60
CA LEU A 91 9.23 -6.07 1.40
C LEU A 91 10.23 -7.23 1.50
N ASP A 92 11.43 -6.99 2.02
CA ASP A 92 12.51 -7.98 2.08
C ASP A 92 12.36 -8.99 3.23
N ASN A 93 11.67 -8.62 4.31
CA ASN A 93 11.54 -9.47 5.49
C ASN A 93 10.30 -10.35 5.42
N ARG A 94 10.49 -11.68 5.36
CA ARG A 94 9.40 -12.67 5.29
C ARG A 94 8.52 -12.73 6.55
N ASN A 95 9.02 -12.23 7.69
CA ASN A 95 8.28 -12.22 8.96
C ASN A 95 7.48 -10.93 9.16
N LEU A 96 7.62 -9.94 8.27
CA LEU A 96 6.85 -8.70 8.32
C LEU A 96 5.71 -8.76 7.31
N HIS A 97 4.50 -8.45 7.75
CA HIS A 97 3.28 -8.51 6.93
C HIS A 97 2.59 -7.15 6.81
N CYS A 98 2.75 -6.31 7.82
CA CYS A 98 2.13 -4.98 7.90
C CYS A 98 3.16 -3.97 8.43
N LEU A 99 3.18 -2.77 7.86
CA LEU A 99 3.92 -1.61 8.34
C LEU A 99 2.94 -0.46 8.56
N GLU A 100 3.05 0.23 9.69
CA GLU A 100 2.33 1.47 9.96
C GLU A 100 3.27 2.66 9.75
N LEU A 101 2.82 3.67 9.01
CA LEU A 101 3.52 4.94 8.80
C LEU A 101 2.64 6.11 9.29
N GLN A 102 3.22 7.05 10.03
CA GLN A 102 2.52 8.22 10.60
C GLN A 102 3.42 9.47 10.56
#